data_AF-A0A952DLM4-F1
#
_entry.id   AF-A0A952DLM4-F1
#
_cell.length_a   1.000
_cell.length_b   1.000
_cell.length_c   1.000
_cell.angle_alpha   90.00
_cell.angle_beta   90.00
_cell.angle_gamma   90.00
#
_symmetry.space_group_name_H-M   'P 1'
#
loop_
_entity.id
_entity.type
_entity.pdbx_description
1 polymer ?
#
loop_
_entity_poly.entity_id
_entity_poly.type
_entity_poly.pdbx_seq_one_letter_code
_entity_poly.pdbx_strand_id
1 'polypeptide(L)'
;MPKASDILGMNARNQLYTALNSASAKRFGTSKYATKVLLENKGIPTARVFGILGTKEDINDFPWETMERNLVIKPSNGNAGKGILILKRQEPDKQHWLDTFGRRVSLEEIKLHCADILEGQYSTYGATPNVIIEERVPIHSKLLKYAYKGTPDIRVIIFNRVPVMAMLRLPTPESEGRANLHQGAIGVGIDMFSGVTTYGISGKGESITVLPEGKRKVNGIKIPDWSRLLRIAIEAADAAGLIFCGVDLFIHEEKGPLVVELNANPGLSIQLANHAGLRRRLDRVQDITVLNPDHGVKISQALFAENFSDKIKAEEGLRILSPFEDITVFGDNKTKEEVPALMNTGRFRSAIASELAKRLGLIELDDLLWYQQEKGEGKVPVIEVSFKLRDQRRTSGMVVSMKLNKTKYPIEIGRNDLKGFLVGENE
;
A
#
# COMPACT_ATOMS: atom_id res chain seq x y z
N MET A 1 -6.29 12.39 -16.24
CA MET A 1 -4.95 12.75 -15.75
C MET A 1 -5.07 13.65 -14.53
N PRO A 2 -4.20 13.51 -13.51
CA PRO A 2 -4.23 14.34 -12.32
C PRO A 2 -3.89 15.81 -12.65
N LYS A 3 -4.51 16.75 -11.94
CA LYS A 3 -4.14 18.17 -12.06
C LYS A 3 -2.77 18.40 -11.42
N ALA A 4 -2.02 19.40 -11.88
CA ALA A 4 -0.74 19.75 -11.26
C ALA A 4 -0.86 20.04 -9.75
N SER A 5 -1.97 20.67 -9.33
CA SER A 5 -2.31 20.91 -7.92
C SER A 5 -2.48 19.63 -7.09
N ASP A 6 -2.77 18.50 -7.73
CA ASP A 6 -3.01 17.22 -7.06
C ASP A 6 -1.67 16.49 -6.80
N ILE A 7 -0.58 16.87 -7.48
CA ILE A 7 0.73 16.24 -7.36
C ILE A 7 1.49 16.80 -6.15
N LEU A 8 2.03 15.89 -5.33
CA LEU A 8 2.93 16.27 -4.23
C LEU A 8 4.36 16.38 -4.75
N GLY A 9 4.99 17.53 -4.53
CA GLY A 9 6.44 17.73 -4.75
C GLY A 9 7.28 17.39 -3.53
N MET A 10 8.59 17.16 -3.72
CA MET A 10 9.51 16.77 -2.64
C MET A 10 9.59 17.80 -1.50
N ASN A 11 9.62 19.10 -1.83
CA ASN A 11 9.66 20.17 -0.83
C ASN A 11 8.39 20.19 0.02
N ALA A 12 7.22 20.11 -0.63
CA ALA A 12 5.94 20.04 0.06
C ALA A 12 5.81 18.77 0.92
N ARG A 13 6.28 17.61 0.44
CA ARG A 13 6.35 16.37 1.23
C ARG A 13 7.15 16.59 2.53
N ASN A 14 8.36 17.13 2.39
CA ASN A 14 9.27 17.31 3.52
C ASN A 14 8.71 18.29 4.56
N GLN A 15 8.21 19.44 4.10
CA GLN A 15 7.75 20.52 4.98
C GLN A 15 6.39 20.23 5.62
N LEU A 16 5.46 19.61 4.89
CA LEU A 16 4.06 19.50 5.35
C LEU A 16 3.72 18.15 5.97
N TYR A 17 4.41 17.07 5.59
CA TYR A 17 4.03 15.71 5.99
C TYR A 17 5.13 15.00 6.78
N THR A 18 6.34 14.91 6.24
CA THR A 18 7.48 14.33 6.97
C THR A 18 7.82 15.13 8.23
N ALA A 19 7.59 16.45 8.24
CA ALA A 19 7.79 17.29 9.41
C ALA A 19 6.88 16.91 10.59
N LEU A 20 5.73 16.27 10.34
CA LEU A 20 4.80 15.81 11.37
C LEU A 20 5.37 14.64 12.20
N ASN A 21 6.30 13.87 11.62
CA ASN A 21 6.96 12.79 12.35
C ASN A 21 7.98 13.36 13.34
N SER A 22 7.92 12.89 14.59
CA SER A 22 8.89 13.24 15.62
C SER A 22 10.30 12.74 15.27
N ALA A 23 11.32 13.36 15.86
CA ALA A 23 12.71 12.95 15.64
C ALA A 23 12.98 11.52 16.13
N SER A 24 12.30 11.07 17.18
CA SER A 24 12.39 9.69 17.69
C SER A 24 11.77 8.69 16.70
N ALA A 25 10.57 8.98 16.19
CA ALA A 25 9.88 8.11 15.23
C ALA A 25 10.69 7.96 13.92
N LYS A 26 11.30 9.05 13.44
CA LYS A 26 12.14 9.03 12.23
C LYS A 26 13.32 8.04 12.30
N ARG A 27 13.80 7.68 13.51
CA ARG A 27 14.90 6.71 13.67
C ARG A 27 14.53 5.31 13.20
N PHE A 28 13.28 4.90 13.32
CA PHE A 28 12.80 3.63 12.76
C PHE A 28 12.90 3.65 11.22
N GLY A 29 12.65 4.80 10.60
CA GLY A 29 12.82 4.97 9.15
C GLY A 29 14.25 4.91 8.63
N THR A 30 15.25 5.11 9.50
CA THR A 30 16.67 5.13 9.11
C THR A 30 17.43 3.90 9.58
N SER A 31 17.00 3.24 10.65
CA SER A 31 17.61 2.04 11.21
C SER A 31 16.74 0.82 10.97
N LYS A 32 17.19 -0.06 10.08
CA LYS A 32 16.54 -1.35 9.85
C LYS A 32 16.49 -2.20 11.11
N TYR A 33 17.55 -2.13 11.92
CA TYR A 33 17.62 -2.85 13.19
C TYR A 33 16.54 -2.38 14.17
N ALA A 34 16.44 -1.06 14.41
CA ALA A 34 15.43 -0.52 15.32
C ALA A 34 14.02 -0.88 14.87
N THR A 35 13.76 -0.84 13.56
CA THR A 35 12.49 -1.28 12.98
C THR A 35 12.21 -2.75 13.25
N LYS A 36 13.17 -3.65 13.05
CA LYS A 36 12.97 -5.09 13.28
C LYS A 36 12.64 -5.41 14.74
N VAL A 37 13.41 -4.87 15.67
CA VAL A 37 13.16 -5.05 17.12
C VAL A 37 11.79 -4.53 17.51
N LEU A 38 11.40 -3.36 17.01
CA LEU A 38 10.09 -2.79 17.26
C LEU A 38 8.97 -3.73 16.77
N LEU A 39 9.07 -4.22 15.53
CA LEU A 39 8.05 -5.07 14.94
C LEU A 39 7.91 -6.40 15.68
N GLU A 40 9.02 -7.07 16.00
CA GLU A 40 9.03 -8.32 16.76
C GLU A 40 8.42 -8.14 18.15
N ASN A 41 8.82 -7.09 18.89
CA ASN A 41 8.28 -6.80 20.23
C ASN A 41 6.79 -6.47 20.23
N LYS A 42 6.26 -5.97 19.10
CA LYS A 42 4.84 -5.65 18.92
C LYS A 42 4.04 -6.79 18.29
N GLY A 43 4.68 -7.93 18.00
CA GLY A 43 4.04 -9.06 17.33
C GLY A 43 3.61 -8.75 15.89
N ILE A 44 4.22 -7.75 15.27
CA ILE A 44 3.91 -7.35 13.89
C ILE A 44 4.74 -8.25 12.95
N PRO A 45 4.10 -8.95 11.98
CA PRO A 45 4.80 -9.90 11.14
C PRO A 45 5.97 -9.27 10.38
N THR A 46 7.16 -9.84 10.55
CA THR A 46 8.38 -9.47 9.85
C THR A 46 9.26 -10.71 9.63
N ALA A 47 10.23 -10.63 8.72
CA ALA A 47 11.22 -11.69 8.55
C ALA A 47 12.04 -11.84 9.83
N ARG A 48 12.16 -13.08 10.33
CA ARG A 48 12.84 -13.40 11.59
C ARG A 48 14.29 -12.96 11.52
N VAL A 49 14.74 -12.20 12.52
CA VAL A 49 16.16 -11.90 12.69
C VAL A 49 16.83 -13.08 13.38
N PHE A 50 17.91 -13.59 12.77
CA PHE A 50 18.73 -14.65 13.35
C PHE A 50 19.87 -14.09 14.19
N GLY A 51 20.43 -12.95 13.79
CA GLY A 51 21.49 -12.29 14.53
C GLY A 51 21.74 -10.87 14.07
N ILE A 52 22.25 -10.08 14.99
CA ILE A 52 22.84 -8.77 14.73
C ILE A 52 24.27 -8.82 15.22
N LEU A 53 25.21 -8.58 14.32
CA LEU A 53 26.63 -8.65 14.62
C LEU A 53 27.19 -7.22 14.57
N GLY A 54 27.83 -6.79 15.65
CA GLY A 54 28.46 -5.47 15.76
C GLY A 54 29.98 -5.53 15.84
N THR A 55 30.55 -6.71 16.08
CA THR A 55 31.99 -6.92 16.30
C THR A 55 32.54 -8.12 15.53
N LYS A 56 33.88 -8.23 15.43
CA LYS A 56 34.52 -9.39 14.80
C LYS A 56 34.32 -10.66 15.65
N GLU A 57 34.23 -10.50 16.96
CA GLU A 57 33.88 -11.55 17.92
C GLU A 57 32.47 -12.08 17.63
N ASP A 58 31.47 -11.20 17.47
CA ASP A 58 30.10 -11.62 17.10
C ASP A 58 30.07 -12.45 15.81
N ILE A 59 30.88 -12.08 14.80
CA ILE A 59 30.99 -12.82 13.54
C ILE A 59 31.55 -14.23 13.76
N ASN A 60 32.52 -14.38 14.66
CA ASN A 60 33.14 -15.66 14.94
C ASN A 60 32.25 -16.56 15.80
N ASP A 61 31.52 -15.97 16.75
CA ASP A 61 30.67 -16.69 17.71
C ASP A 61 29.28 -17.02 17.15
N PHE A 62 28.88 -16.39 16.03
CA PHE A 62 27.62 -16.70 15.36
C PHE A 62 27.59 -18.17 14.88
N PRO A 63 26.51 -18.93 15.13
CA PRO A 63 26.49 -20.37 14.94
C PRO A 63 26.23 -20.78 13.47
N TRP A 64 27.13 -20.40 12.57
CA TRP A 64 27.01 -20.59 11.11
C TRP A 64 26.72 -22.03 10.69
N GLU A 65 27.27 -23.02 11.40
CA GLU A 65 27.22 -24.45 11.08
C GLU A 65 25.89 -25.12 11.45
N THR A 66 25.02 -24.42 12.18
CA THR A 66 23.70 -24.91 12.61
C THR A 66 22.55 -24.36 11.78
N MET A 67 22.86 -23.55 10.77
CA MET A 67 21.89 -22.78 10.02
C MET A 67 21.35 -23.54 8.82
N GLU A 68 20.19 -24.18 9.00
CA GLU A 68 19.53 -24.95 7.92
C GLU A 68 18.63 -24.09 7.01
N ARG A 69 18.52 -22.78 7.26
CA ARG A 69 17.53 -21.88 6.62
C ARG A 69 18.16 -20.97 5.57
N ASN A 70 17.36 -20.61 4.57
CA ASN A 70 17.69 -19.53 3.63
C ASN A 70 17.87 -18.22 4.41
N LEU A 71 19.00 -17.54 4.23
CA LEU A 71 19.33 -16.33 4.98
C LEU A 71 19.77 -15.18 4.09
N VAL A 72 19.56 -13.97 4.60
CA VAL A 72 20.00 -12.72 3.99
C VAL A 72 20.93 -12.03 4.98
N ILE A 73 22.13 -11.68 4.52
CA ILE A 73 23.10 -10.88 5.25
C ILE A 73 23.07 -9.49 4.64
N LYS A 74 22.88 -8.46 5.45
CA LYS A 74 22.80 -7.07 4.98
C LYS A 74 23.32 -6.07 6.00
N PRO A 75 23.83 -4.91 5.56
CA PRO A 75 24.15 -3.81 6.46
C PRO A 75 22.89 -3.22 7.10
N SER A 76 22.99 -2.84 8.39
CA SER A 76 21.93 -2.16 9.15
C SER A 76 21.55 -0.81 8.54
N ASN A 77 22.53 -0.13 7.95
CA ASN A 77 22.42 1.20 7.35
C ASN A 77 23.06 1.13 5.95
N GLY A 78 22.30 0.76 4.91
CA GLY A 78 22.84 0.50 3.58
C GLY A 78 22.29 1.44 2.51
N ASN A 79 23.12 1.79 1.53
CA ASN A 79 22.71 2.56 0.36
C ASN A 79 22.36 1.63 -0.81
N ALA A 80 21.16 1.81 -1.39
CA ALA A 80 20.73 1.21 -2.66
C ALA A 80 20.91 -0.33 -2.78
N GLY A 81 20.79 -1.06 -1.66
CA GLY A 81 20.91 -2.52 -1.60
C GLY A 81 22.34 -3.07 -1.75
N LYS A 82 23.38 -2.23 -1.64
CA LYS A 82 24.77 -2.70 -1.60
C LYS A 82 25.04 -3.48 -0.30
N GLY A 83 25.96 -4.45 -0.37
CA GLY A 83 26.33 -5.29 0.77
C GLY A 83 25.32 -6.39 1.12
N ILE A 84 24.26 -6.59 0.32
CA ILE A 84 23.30 -7.67 0.54
C ILE A 84 23.85 -8.96 -0.07
N LEU A 85 24.04 -9.98 0.77
CA LEU A 85 24.40 -11.33 0.38
C LEU A 85 23.23 -12.27 0.71
N ILE A 86 22.75 -13.00 -0.30
CA ILE A 86 21.61 -13.92 -0.16
C ILE A 86 22.12 -15.35 -0.27
N LEU A 87 22.01 -16.11 0.81
CA LEU A 87 22.41 -17.51 0.87
C LEU A 87 21.16 -18.40 0.83
N LYS A 88 21.13 -19.31 -0.15
CA LYS A 88 19.99 -20.17 -0.43
C LYS A 88 20.03 -21.48 0.35
N ARG A 89 21.19 -22.11 0.50
CA ARG A 89 21.27 -23.40 1.19
C ARG A 89 22.69 -23.65 1.67
N GLN A 90 22.84 -24.10 2.90
CA GLN A 90 24.11 -24.62 3.41
C GLN A 90 24.37 -26.01 2.82
N GLU A 91 25.60 -26.26 2.39
CA GLU A 91 26.01 -27.57 1.89
C GLU A 91 26.20 -28.57 3.04
N PRO A 92 26.16 -29.89 2.76
CA PRO A 92 26.32 -30.91 3.79
C PRO A 92 27.64 -30.82 4.58
N ASP A 93 28.68 -30.22 3.99
CA ASP A 93 29.97 -29.98 4.66
C ASP A 93 29.92 -28.88 5.72
N LYS A 94 28.83 -28.11 5.80
CA LYS A 94 28.59 -26.96 6.69
C LYS A 94 29.56 -25.79 6.51
N GLN A 95 30.57 -25.92 5.66
CA GLN A 95 31.60 -24.91 5.40
C GLN A 95 31.28 -24.07 4.15
N HIS A 96 30.31 -24.50 3.34
CA HIS A 96 29.92 -23.81 2.13
C HIS A 96 28.43 -23.54 2.06
N TRP A 97 28.09 -22.47 1.33
CA TRP A 97 26.73 -22.07 1.00
C TRP A 97 26.59 -21.90 -0.51
N LEU A 98 25.38 -22.13 -1.01
CA LEU A 98 25.01 -21.75 -2.37
C LEU A 98 24.26 -20.42 -2.34
N ASP A 99 24.69 -19.46 -3.16
CA ASP A 99 23.98 -18.18 -3.33
C ASP A 99 22.79 -18.29 -4.30
N THR A 100 22.16 -17.16 -4.64
CA THR A 100 21.04 -17.11 -5.59
C THR A 100 21.43 -17.38 -7.05
N PHE A 101 22.72 -17.30 -7.39
CA PHE A 101 23.27 -17.56 -8.72
C PHE A 101 23.87 -18.97 -8.84
N GLY A 102 23.85 -19.76 -7.76
CA GLY A 102 24.44 -21.10 -7.72
C GLY A 102 25.95 -21.10 -7.49
N ARG A 103 26.55 -19.96 -7.13
CA ARG A 103 27.94 -19.89 -6.70
C ARG A 103 28.07 -20.51 -5.32
N ARG A 104 29.10 -21.33 -5.16
CA ARG A 104 29.55 -21.85 -3.88
C ARG A 104 30.37 -20.77 -3.17
N VAL A 105 29.98 -20.43 -1.94
CA VAL A 105 30.58 -19.38 -1.10
C VAL A 105 31.02 -20.03 0.21
N SER A 106 32.28 -19.88 0.59
CA SER A 106 32.80 -20.45 1.84
C SER A 106 32.37 -19.64 3.08
N LEU A 107 32.40 -20.26 4.26
CA LEU A 107 32.20 -19.54 5.52
C LEU A 107 33.22 -18.41 5.73
N GLU A 108 34.47 -18.59 5.28
CA GLU A 108 35.48 -17.54 5.35
C GLU A 108 35.11 -16.33 4.49
N GLU A 109 34.62 -16.56 3.26
CA GLU A 109 34.11 -15.48 2.39
C GLU A 109 32.92 -14.76 3.03
N ILE A 110 32.01 -15.50 3.68
CA ILE A 110 30.86 -14.93 4.39
C ILE A 110 31.30 -14.06 5.58
N LYS A 111 32.23 -14.57 6.40
CA LYS A 111 32.78 -13.85 7.56
C LYS A 111 33.54 -12.60 7.12
N LEU A 112 34.31 -12.68 6.03
CA LEU A 112 34.99 -11.53 5.44
C LEU A 112 33.98 -10.47 4.97
N HIS A 113 32.92 -10.87 4.25
CA HIS A 113 31.86 -9.95 3.84
C HIS A 113 31.15 -9.29 5.02
N CYS A 114 30.98 -10.00 6.15
CA CYS A 114 30.46 -9.42 7.39
C CYS A 114 31.43 -8.38 7.98
N ALA A 115 32.74 -8.67 7.99
CA ALA A 115 33.76 -7.74 8.46
C ALA A 115 33.81 -6.47 7.59
N ASP A 116 33.72 -6.61 6.27
CA ASP A 116 33.62 -5.51 5.31
C ASP A 116 32.42 -4.59 5.59
N ILE A 117 31.27 -5.16 5.97
CA ILE A 117 30.10 -4.40 6.42
C ILE A 117 30.43 -3.61 7.69
N LEU A 118 31.05 -4.24 8.70
CA LEU A 118 31.42 -3.59 9.97
C LEU A 118 32.46 -2.48 9.78
N GLU A 119 33.34 -2.61 8.77
CA GLU A 119 34.31 -1.58 8.40
C GLU A 119 33.67 -0.44 7.57
N GLY A 120 32.38 -0.54 7.26
CA GLY A 120 31.57 0.53 6.67
C GLY A 120 31.61 0.58 5.14
N GLN A 121 32.14 -0.45 4.46
CA GLN A 121 32.29 -0.48 3.00
C GLN A 121 30.97 -0.22 2.25
N TYR A 122 29.83 -0.64 2.83
CA TYR A 122 28.50 -0.57 2.23
C TYR A 122 27.56 0.45 2.88
N SER A 123 28.07 1.21 3.86
CA SER A 123 27.25 2.04 4.74
C SER A 123 27.33 3.52 4.37
N THR A 124 26.28 4.26 4.68
CA THR A 124 26.25 5.73 4.51
C THR A 124 27.09 6.38 5.62
N TYR A 125 27.86 7.42 5.27
CA TYR A 125 28.80 8.09 6.17
C TYR A 125 28.15 8.52 7.51
N GLY A 126 28.81 8.21 8.64
CA GLY A 126 28.46 8.69 9.98
C GLY A 126 27.58 7.77 10.85
N ALA A 127 27.21 6.57 10.39
CA ALA A 127 26.48 5.59 11.20
C ALA A 127 27.36 4.36 11.51
N THR A 128 27.34 3.88 12.75
CA THR A 128 28.01 2.62 13.13
C THR A 128 27.33 1.47 12.40
N PRO A 129 28.03 0.77 11.50
CA PRO A 129 27.42 -0.29 10.71
C PRO A 129 27.34 -1.58 11.53
N ASN A 130 26.19 -2.24 11.50
CA ASN A 130 26.02 -3.59 12.02
C ASN A 130 25.63 -4.53 10.88
N VAL A 131 25.94 -5.81 11.02
CA VAL A 131 25.45 -6.87 10.13
C VAL A 131 24.11 -7.36 10.67
N ILE A 132 23.10 -7.43 9.80
CA ILE A 132 21.83 -8.08 10.09
C ILE A 132 21.79 -9.39 9.31
N ILE A 133 21.56 -10.50 10.03
CA ILE A 133 21.31 -11.82 9.45
C ILE A 133 19.83 -12.14 9.70
N GLU A 134 19.07 -12.30 8.62
CA GLU A 134 17.62 -12.54 8.71
C GLU A 134 17.17 -13.66 7.77
N GLU A 135 15.96 -14.16 8.03
CA GLU A 135 15.27 -15.09 7.14
C GLU A 135 15.07 -14.49 5.74
N ARG A 136 15.45 -15.25 4.71
CA ARG A 136 15.10 -14.90 3.33
C ARG A 136 13.62 -15.16 3.08
N VAL A 137 12.88 -14.11 2.75
CA VAL A 137 11.48 -14.23 2.32
C VAL A 137 11.43 -14.70 0.85
N PRO A 138 10.90 -15.91 0.57
CA PRO A 138 10.76 -16.40 -0.81
C PRO A 138 9.70 -15.61 -1.57
N ILE A 139 9.75 -15.68 -2.91
CA ILE A 139 8.75 -15.07 -3.77
C ILE A 139 7.45 -15.88 -3.68
N HIS A 140 6.33 -15.21 -3.41
CA HIS A 140 5.02 -15.84 -3.45
C HIS A 140 4.73 -16.41 -4.86
N SER A 141 4.17 -17.62 -4.91
CA SER A 141 3.75 -18.33 -6.12
C SER A 141 2.99 -17.46 -7.15
N LYS A 142 2.10 -16.56 -6.70
CA LYS A 142 1.32 -15.67 -7.58
C LYS A 142 2.14 -14.57 -8.25
N LEU A 143 3.25 -14.18 -7.63
CA LEU A 143 4.15 -13.13 -8.10
C LEU A 143 5.38 -13.66 -8.84
N LEU A 144 5.70 -14.95 -8.68
CA LEU A 144 6.88 -15.60 -9.25
C LEU A 144 7.06 -15.34 -10.76
N LYS A 145 5.96 -15.37 -11.52
CA LYS A 145 5.97 -15.18 -12.97
C LYS A 145 6.20 -13.73 -13.45
N TYR A 146 6.29 -12.77 -12.52
CA TYR A 146 6.46 -11.35 -12.81
C TYR A 146 7.80 -10.80 -12.28
N ALA A 147 8.58 -11.61 -11.57
CA ALA A 147 9.76 -11.18 -10.84
C ALA A 147 11.02 -11.84 -11.37
N TYR A 148 12.07 -11.04 -11.62
CA TYR A 148 13.37 -11.56 -11.99
C TYR A 148 14.24 -11.78 -10.74
N LYS A 149 14.46 -13.04 -10.35
CA LYS A 149 15.37 -13.54 -9.28
C LYS A 149 15.11 -13.04 -7.84
N GLY A 150 14.72 -11.79 -7.62
CA GLY A 150 14.45 -11.20 -6.31
C GLY A 150 12.96 -11.14 -5.94
N THR A 151 12.71 -10.79 -4.69
CA THR A 151 11.36 -10.73 -4.13
C THR A 151 10.69 -9.39 -4.47
N PRO A 152 9.50 -9.41 -5.11
CA PRO A 152 8.69 -8.21 -5.30
C PRO A 152 8.35 -7.56 -3.98
N ASP A 153 8.45 -6.24 -3.95
CA ASP A 153 8.07 -5.41 -2.81
C ASP A 153 6.70 -4.78 -3.05
N ILE A 154 5.93 -4.59 -1.98
CA ILE A 154 4.75 -3.75 -1.98
C ILE A 154 4.98 -2.57 -1.05
N ARG A 155 5.06 -1.39 -1.62
CA ARG A 155 5.12 -0.13 -0.87
C ARG A 155 3.74 0.42 -0.66
N VAL A 156 3.40 0.72 0.59
CA VAL A 156 2.17 1.40 0.99
C VAL A 156 2.52 2.73 1.66
N ILE A 157 1.96 3.83 1.17
CA ILE A 157 2.07 5.14 1.82
C ILE A 157 0.94 5.26 2.84
N ILE A 158 1.30 5.50 4.10
CA ILE A 158 0.39 5.74 5.20
C ILE A 158 0.41 7.24 5.54
N PHE A 159 -0.77 7.83 5.75
CA PHE A 159 -0.92 9.14 6.35
C PHE A 159 -2.11 9.16 7.30
N ASN A 160 -1.93 9.69 8.52
CA ASN A 160 -2.98 9.80 9.52
C ASN A 160 -3.73 8.46 9.73
N ARG A 161 -2.97 7.37 9.89
CA ARG A 161 -3.48 5.97 10.03
C ARG A 161 -4.33 5.45 8.86
N VAL A 162 -4.30 6.13 7.71
CA VAL A 162 -4.98 5.68 6.47
C VAL A 162 -3.94 5.35 5.40
N PRO A 163 -3.98 4.14 4.81
CA PRO A 163 -3.26 3.84 3.58
C PRO A 163 -3.78 4.69 2.42
N VAL A 164 -2.95 5.57 1.86
CA VAL A 164 -3.41 6.52 0.82
C VAL A 164 -3.08 6.08 -0.60
N MET A 165 -2.02 5.30 -0.77
CA MET A 165 -1.54 4.87 -2.09
C MET A 165 -0.60 3.68 -1.94
N ALA A 166 -0.62 2.75 -2.90
CA ALA A 166 0.29 1.62 -2.90
C ALA A 166 0.86 1.34 -4.30
N MET A 167 2.01 0.68 -4.35
CA MET A 167 2.58 0.14 -5.58
C MET A 167 3.31 -1.17 -5.33
N LEU A 168 3.27 -2.06 -6.33
CA LEU A 168 4.11 -3.23 -6.45
C LEU A 168 5.41 -2.82 -7.16
N ARG A 169 6.56 -3.13 -6.59
CA ARG A 169 7.87 -2.99 -7.24
C ARG A 169 8.36 -4.35 -7.70
N LEU A 170 8.45 -4.52 -9.01
CA LEU A 170 8.89 -5.75 -9.66
C LEU A 170 10.38 -5.67 -10.00
N PRO A 171 11.19 -6.61 -9.48
CA PRO A 171 12.60 -6.70 -9.84
C PRO A 171 12.76 -7.19 -11.29
N THR A 172 13.73 -6.61 -11.99
CA THR A 172 14.07 -6.84 -13.40
C THR A 172 15.56 -7.21 -13.56
N PRO A 173 15.98 -7.70 -14.74
CA PRO A 173 17.39 -7.84 -15.09
C PRO A 173 18.19 -6.54 -14.94
N GLU A 174 17.62 -5.40 -15.36
CA GLU A 174 18.28 -4.08 -15.26
C GLU A 174 18.59 -3.72 -13.81
N SER A 175 17.69 -4.10 -12.88
CA SER A 175 17.87 -3.92 -11.43
C SER A 175 18.69 -5.01 -10.74
N GLU A 176 19.27 -5.94 -11.51
CA GLU A 176 19.97 -7.13 -10.97
C GLU A 176 19.10 -7.95 -10.00
N GLY A 177 17.79 -7.92 -10.19
CA GLY A 177 16.82 -8.58 -9.30
C GLY A 177 16.44 -7.77 -8.05
N ARG A 178 16.70 -6.46 -7.99
CA ARG A 178 16.34 -5.60 -6.84
C ARG A 178 15.03 -4.85 -7.08
N ALA A 179 14.18 -4.73 -6.06
CA ALA A 179 12.95 -3.94 -6.14
C ALA A 179 13.20 -2.41 -5.95
N ASN A 180 14.20 -1.87 -6.65
CA ASN A 180 14.58 -0.45 -6.60
C ASN A 180 14.33 0.22 -7.95
N LEU A 181 13.34 1.13 -7.99
CA LEU A 181 12.97 1.85 -9.21
C LEU A 181 14.15 2.60 -9.85
N HIS A 182 14.99 3.24 -9.04
CA HIS A 182 16.14 3.98 -9.57
C HIS A 182 17.21 3.09 -10.19
N GLN A 183 17.17 1.78 -9.93
CA GLN A 183 18.06 0.77 -10.52
C GLN A 183 17.40 0.03 -11.69
N GLY A 184 16.24 0.47 -12.19
CA GLY A 184 15.57 -0.18 -13.32
C GLY A 184 14.50 -1.20 -12.96
N ALA A 185 14.09 -1.26 -11.68
CA ALA A 185 12.89 -2.01 -11.31
C ALA A 185 11.64 -1.34 -11.90
N ILE A 186 10.56 -2.11 -12.01
CA ILE A 186 9.27 -1.63 -12.52
C ILE A 186 8.34 -1.32 -11.35
N GLY A 187 7.69 -0.17 -11.38
CA GLY A 187 6.68 0.21 -10.39
C GLY A 187 5.31 0.04 -10.97
N VAL A 188 4.40 -0.60 -10.25
CA VAL A 188 3.04 -0.83 -10.71
C VAL A 188 2.06 -0.35 -9.66
N GLY A 189 1.20 0.62 -9.99
CA GLY A 189 0.17 1.12 -9.09
C GLY A 189 -0.77 0.00 -8.66
N ILE A 190 -1.35 0.13 -7.46
CA ILE A 190 -2.30 -0.83 -6.91
C ILE A 190 -3.56 -0.05 -6.52
N ASP A 191 -4.71 -0.51 -7.03
CA ASP A 191 -6.01 -0.02 -6.59
C ASP A 191 -6.22 -0.35 -5.11
N MET A 192 -6.51 0.68 -4.30
CA MET A 192 -6.63 0.53 -2.86
C MET A 192 -7.82 -0.33 -2.46
N PHE A 193 -8.91 -0.31 -3.23
CA PHE A 193 -10.10 -1.11 -2.94
C PHE A 193 -9.86 -2.60 -3.21
N SER A 194 -9.50 -2.95 -4.45
CA SER A 194 -9.44 -4.34 -4.90
C SER A 194 -8.10 -5.04 -4.65
N GLY A 195 -7.02 -4.28 -4.43
CA GLY A 195 -5.66 -4.83 -4.39
C GLY A 195 -5.18 -5.34 -5.74
N VAL A 196 -5.72 -4.81 -6.84
CA VAL A 196 -5.36 -5.21 -8.21
C VAL A 196 -4.45 -4.15 -8.83
N THR A 197 -3.40 -4.58 -9.51
CA THR A 197 -2.47 -3.65 -10.17
C THR A 197 -3.09 -2.93 -11.37
N THR A 198 -2.71 -1.66 -11.57
CA THR A 198 -3.33 -0.77 -12.56
C THR A 198 -2.37 -0.31 -13.66
N TYR A 199 -1.47 0.63 -13.40
CA TYR A 199 -0.52 1.15 -14.40
C TYR A 199 0.91 0.81 -14.02
N GLY A 200 1.76 0.52 -15.01
CA GLY A 200 3.19 0.29 -14.79
C GLY A 200 4.03 1.47 -15.23
N ILE A 201 5.16 1.67 -14.57
CA ILE A 201 6.21 2.62 -14.95
C ILE A 201 7.59 1.95 -14.90
N SER A 202 8.49 2.40 -15.78
CA SER A 202 9.91 2.08 -15.71
C SER A 202 10.59 2.87 -14.60
N GLY A 203 11.84 2.51 -14.29
CA GLY A 203 12.69 3.31 -13.38
C GLY A 203 12.90 4.76 -13.82
N LYS A 204 12.76 5.04 -15.12
CA LYS A 204 12.83 6.38 -15.72
C LYS A 204 11.49 7.11 -15.73
N GLY A 205 10.41 6.46 -15.26
CA GLY A 205 9.06 7.03 -15.21
C GLY A 205 8.26 6.87 -16.51
N GLU A 206 8.74 6.08 -17.47
CA GLU A 206 8.03 5.82 -18.72
C GLU A 206 6.94 4.77 -18.50
N SER A 207 5.79 4.93 -19.17
CA SER A 207 4.67 3.99 -19.02
C SER A 207 5.03 2.60 -19.53
N ILE A 208 4.73 1.58 -18.73
CA ILE A 208 4.91 0.17 -19.05
C ILE A 208 3.55 -0.51 -18.99
N THR A 209 3.20 -1.23 -20.05
CA THR A 209 1.98 -2.07 -20.11
C THR A 209 2.31 -3.56 -20.00
N VAL A 210 3.53 -3.95 -20.34
CA VAL A 210 4.01 -5.33 -20.44
C VAL A 210 5.43 -5.42 -19.90
N LEU A 211 5.77 -6.51 -19.19
CA LEU A 211 7.13 -6.71 -18.68
C LEU A 211 8.17 -6.85 -19.82
N PRO A 212 9.40 -6.31 -19.67
CA PRO A 212 10.44 -6.32 -20.70
C PRO A 212 10.79 -7.71 -21.25
N GLU A 213 10.64 -8.73 -20.41
CA GLU A 213 11.06 -10.11 -20.66
C GLU A 213 9.91 -11.05 -21.06
N GLY A 214 8.71 -10.52 -21.39
CA GLY A 214 7.62 -11.38 -21.88
C GLY A 214 6.40 -10.64 -22.44
N LYS A 215 5.32 -11.39 -22.70
CA LYS A 215 3.99 -10.87 -23.11
C LYS A 215 3.07 -10.56 -21.92
N ARG A 216 3.58 -10.60 -20.69
CA ARG A 216 2.76 -10.48 -19.47
C ARG A 216 2.46 -9.03 -19.16
N LYS A 217 1.17 -8.72 -19.06
CA LYS A 217 0.72 -7.39 -18.64
C LYS A 217 1.07 -7.16 -17.17
N VAL A 218 1.44 -5.93 -16.86
CA VAL A 218 1.71 -5.48 -15.49
C VAL A 218 0.42 -5.19 -14.71
N ASN A 219 -0.69 -4.96 -15.43
CA ASN A 219 -1.99 -4.70 -14.85
C ASN A 219 -2.82 -5.98 -14.62
N GLY A 220 -3.77 -5.91 -13.68
CA GLY A 220 -4.64 -7.05 -13.36
C GLY A 220 -4.03 -8.09 -12.42
N ILE A 221 -2.85 -7.82 -11.84
CA ILE A 221 -2.21 -8.71 -10.85
C ILE A 221 -2.92 -8.48 -9.52
N LYS A 222 -3.59 -9.52 -9.01
CA LYS A 222 -4.25 -9.48 -7.69
C LYS A 222 -3.24 -9.76 -6.59
N ILE A 223 -3.07 -8.80 -5.68
CA ILE A 223 -2.24 -8.93 -4.50
C ILE A 223 -2.94 -9.84 -3.47
N PRO A 224 -2.28 -10.92 -2.98
CA PRO A 224 -2.80 -11.78 -1.91
C PRO A 224 -3.00 -11.02 -0.60
N ASP A 225 -4.00 -11.42 0.19
CA ASP A 225 -4.24 -10.91 1.55
C ASP A 225 -4.28 -9.38 1.68
N TRP A 226 -4.86 -8.70 0.68
CA TRP A 226 -4.76 -7.25 0.55
C TRP A 226 -5.20 -6.45 1.77
N SER A 227 -6.40 -6.70 2.30
CA SER A 227 -6.88 -5.97 3.48
C SER A 227 -6.01 -6.22 4.71
N ARG A 228 -5.52 -7.45 4.90
CA ARG A 228 -4.58 -7.80 5.98
C ARG A 228 -3.24 -7.10 5.80
N LEU A 229 -2.75 -6.98 4.56
CA LEU A 229 -1.53 -6.25 4.23
C LEU A 229 -1.66 -4.78 4.61
N LEU A 230 -2.77 -4.13 4.23
CA LEU A 230 -3.04 -2.74 4.59
C LEU A 230 -3.15 -2.54 6.11
N ARG A 231 -3.80 -3.47 6.82
CA ARG A 231 -3.90 -3.47 8.29
C ARG A 231 -2.52 -3.55 8.95
N ILE A 232 -1.69 -4.50 8.53
CA ILE A 232 -0.31 -4.66 9.03
C ILE A 232 0.52 -3.40 8.74
N ALA A 233 0.32 -2.75 7.60
CA ALA A 233 1.03 -1.51 7.28
C ALA A 233 0.66 -0.36 8.24
N ILE A 234 -0.63 -0.24 8.63
CA ILE A 234 -1.06 0.73 9.64
C ILE A 234 -0.48 0.37 11.01
N GLU A 235 -0.56 -0.89 11.42
CA GLU A 235 0.00 -1.36 12.71
C GLU A 235 1.50 -1.05 12.82
N ALA A 236 2.26 -1.24 11.73
CA ALA A 236 3.69 -0.93 11.69
C ALA A 236 3.97 0.57 11.79
N ALA A 237 3.19 1.41 11.10
CA ALA A 237 3.31 2.86 11.19
C ALA A 237 2.96 3.37 12.60
N ASP A 238 1.86 2.88 13.18
CA ASP A 238 1.40 3.20 14.53
C ASP A 238 2.44 2.79 15.59
N ALA A 239 2.98 1.57 15.49
CA ALA A 239 4.03 1.09 16.38
C ALA A 239 5.28 1.98 16.37
N ALA A 240 5.64 2.53 15.21
CA ALA A 240 6.78 3.43 15.06
C ALA A 240 6.47 4.89 15.40
N GLY A 241 5.20 5.24 15.63
CA GLY A 241 4.76 6.62 15.83
C GLY A 241 4.92 7.50 14.59
N LEU A 242 4.85 6.91 13.40
CA LEU A 242 4.99 7.62 12.13
C LEU A 242 3.60 8.06 11.61
N ILE A 243 3.39 9.37 11.54
CA ILE A 243 2.16 9.98 11.01
C ILE A 243 2.13 9.90 9.48
N PHE A 244 3.28 10.05 8.83
CA PHE A 244 3.46 9.91 7.37
C PHE A 244 4.67 9.03 7.05
N CYS A 245 4.47 7.90 6.39
CA CYS A 245 5.58 7.03 6.00
C CYS A 245 5.26 6.13 4.81
N GLY A 246 6.31 5.58 4.20
CA GLY A 246 6.20 4.39 3.37
C GLY A 246 6.46 3.16 4.24
N VAL A 247 5.62 2.14 4.07
CA VAL A 247 5.81 0.80 4.62
C VAL A 247 6.03 -0.14 3.46
N ASP A 248 7.13 -0.87 3.51
CA ASP A 248 7.52 -1.83 2.47
C ASP A 248 7.27 -3.23 2.99
N LEU A 249 6.52 -4.03 2.24
CA LEU A 249 6.09 -5.36 2.63
C LEU A 249 6.42 -6.38 1.55
N PHE A 250 6.76 -7.59 2.00
CA PHE A 250 6.74 -8.79 1.17
C PHE A 250 5.51 -9.62 1.50
N ILE A 251 5.16 -10.55 0.62
CA ILE A 251 4.11 -11.54 0.89
C ILE A 251 4.75 -12.91 0.86
N HIS A 252 4.66 -13.60 1.98
CA HIS A 252 5.08 -14.97 2.14
C HIS A 252 3.90 -15.91 1.89
N GLU A 253 4.15 -17.08 1.28
CA GLU A 253 3.10 -18.07 0.94
C GLU A 253 2.29 -18.50 2.19
N GLU A 254 2.99 -18.89 3.27
CA GLU A 254 2.36 -19.35 4.50
C GLU A 254 2.12 -18.24 5.55
N LYS A 255 3.11 -17.39 5.80
CA LYS A 255 3.02 -16.36 6.86
C LYS A 255 2.15 -15.15 6.48
N GLY A 256 1.85 -14.98 5.19
CA GLY A 256 1.14 -13.81 4.67
C GLY A 256 2.05 -12.58 4.57
N PRO A 257 1.50 -11.36 4.68
CA PRO A 257 2.26 -10.11 4.56
C PRO A 257 3.30 -9.96 5.70
N LEU A 258 4.52 -9.57 5.34
CA LEU A 258 5.64 -9.34 6.26
C LEU A 258 6.23 -7.96 6.01
N VAL A 259 6.35 -7.14 7.06
CA VAL A 259 6.98 -5.82 6.99
C VAL A 259 8.49 -5.99 6.80
N VAL A 260 9.05 -5.29 5.83
CA VAL A 260 10.48 -5.33 5.47
C VAL A 260 11.20 -4.10 6.01
N GLU A 261 10.68 -2.92 5.70
CA GLU A 261 11.24 -1.64 6.13
C GLU A 261 10.16 -0.57 6.33
N LEU A 262 10.47 0.38 7.21
CA LEU A 262 9.72 1.62 7.35
C LEU A 262 10.58 2.75 6.76
N ASN A 263 9.94 3.70 6.10
CA ASN A 263 10.61 4.85 5.51
C ASN A 263 9.86 6.13 5.85
N ALA A 264 10.46 6.99 6.68
CA ALA A 264 9.88 8.27 7.08
C ALA A 264 9.90 9.34 5.96
N ASN A 265 10.62 9.08 4.86
CA ASN A 265 10.80 9.98 3.73
C ASN A 265 10.53 9.26 2.39
N PRO A 266 9.34 8.67 2.21
CA PRO A 266 9.08 7.82 1.05
C PRO A 266 9.20 8.58 -0.27
N GLY A 267 9.71 7.90 -1.30
CA GLY A 267 9.81 8.42 -2.66
C GLY A 267 8.44 8.70 -3.29
N LEU A 268 8.41 9.61 -4.28
CA LEU A 268 7.18 10.14 -4.87
C LEU A 268 6.82 9.55 -6.24
N SER A 269 7.65 8.66 -6.79
CA SER A 269 7.41 7.95 -8.05
C SER A 269 6.14 7.09 -8.03
N ILE A 270 5.66 6.72 -6.83
CA ILE A 270 4.38 6.04 -6.64
C ILE A 270 3.19 6.79 -7.25
N GLN A 271 3.26 8.12 -7.35
CA GLN A 271 2.26 8.94 -8.03
C GLN A 271 2.17 8.64 -9.52
N LEU A 272 3.33 8.42 -10.16
CA LEU A 272 3.42 8.05 -11.57
C LEU A 272 2.86 6.64 -11.76
N ALA A 273 3.23 5.69 -10.89
CA ALA A 273 2.73 4.32 -10.97
C ALA A 273 1.20 4.21 -10.83
N ASN A 274 0.57 5.12 -10.08
CA ASN A 274 -0.89 5.15 -9.88
C ASN A 274 -1.61 6.14 -10.80
N HIS A 275 -0.91 6.87 -11.68
CA HIS A 275 -1.47 7.99 -12.45
C HIS A 275 -2.34 8.96 -11.60
N ALA A 276 -1.95 9.15 -10.34
CA ALA A 276 -2.74 9.87 -9.36
C ALA A 276 -1.84 10.74 -8.48
N GLY A 277 -2.30 11.95 -8.21
CA GLY A 277 -1.61 12.88 -7.32
C GLY A 277 -1.74 12.51 -5.85
N LEU A 278 -0.60 12.40 -5.16
CA LEU A 278 -0.55 12.05 -3.74
C LEU A 278 -1.08 13.19 -2.86
N ARG A 279 -0.85 14.46 -3.24
CA ARG A 279 -1.25 15.63 -2.42
C ARG A 279 -2.76 15.61 -2.16
N ARG A 280 -3.54 15.46 -3.22
CA ARG A 280 -5.01 15.39 -3.11
C ARG A 280 -5.48 14.21 -2.25
N ARG A 281 -4.78 13.08 -2.28
CA ARG A 281 -5.14 11.93 -1.43
C ARG A 281 -4.85 12.21 0.04
N LEU A 282 -3.73 12.85 0.35
CA LEU A 282 -3.36 13.26 1.71
C LEU A 282 -4.36 14.27 2.27
N ASP A 283 -4.72 15.31 1.51
CA ASP A 283 -5.67 16.34 1.96
C ASP A 283 -7.05 15.75 2.33
N ARG A 284 -7.47 14.65 1.66
CA ARG A 284 -8.77 13.99 1.94
C ARG A 284 -8.83 13.28 3.28
N VAL A 285 -7.70 12.90 3.86
CA VAL A 285 -7.63 12.12 5.10
C VAL A 285 -7.02 12.90 6.26
N GLN A 286 -6.57 14.13 6.03
CA GLN A 286 -5.90 14.96 7.03
C GLN A 286 -6.73 15.16 8.30
N ASP A 287 -8.04 15.41 8.15
CA ASP A 287 -8.95 15.72 9.26
C ASP A 287 -9.84 14.53 9.67
N ILE A 288 -9.55 13.33 9.16
CA ILE A 288 -10.32 12.13 9.49
C ILE A 288 -9.85 11.54 10.82
N THR A 289 -10.80 11.19 11.69
CA THR A 289 -10.50 10.46 12.92
C THR A 289 -10.52 8.96 12.64
N VAL A 290 -9.37 8.29 12.77
CA VAL A 290 -9.24 6.85 12.59
C VAL A 290 -9.21 6.15 13.95
N LEU A 291 -10.24 5.34 14.23
CA LEU A 291 -10.41 4.63 15.50
C LEU A 291 -9.36 3.52 15.70
N ASN A 292 -9.21 2.64 14.71
CA ASN A 292 -8.32 1.48 14.75
C ASN A 292 -7.79 1.14 13.34
N PRO A 293 -6.82 0.21 13.20
CA PRO A 293 -6.28 -0.17 11.89
C PRO A 293 -7.34 -0.63 10.88
N ASP A 294 -8.32 -1.44 11.30
CA ASP A 294 -9.38 -1.94 10.43
C ASP A 294 -10.25 -0.81 9.88
N HIS A 295 -10.57 0.18 10.71
CA HIS A 295 -11.25 1.40 10.29
C HIS A 295 -10.42 2.21 9.28
N GLY A 296 -9.11 2.30 9.47
CA GLY A 296 -8.19 2.95 8.52
C GLY A 296 -8.17 2.25 7.16
N VAL A 297 -8.25 0.92 7.12
CA VAL A 297 -8.39 0.13 5.88
C VAL A 297 -9.72 0.43 5.19
N LYS A 298 -10.85 0.41 5.91
CA LYS A 298 -12.17 0.74 5.34
C LYS A 298 -12.18 2.15 4.72
N ILE A 299 -11.67 3.15 5.44
CA ILE A 299 -11.55 4.53 4.95
C ILE A 299 -10.71 4.57 3.66
N SER A 300 -9.57 3.89 3.65
CA SER A 300 -8.69 3.82 2.48
C SER A 300 -9.42 3.26 1.25
N GLN A 301 -10.05 2.10 1.41
CA GLN A 301 -10.76 1.40 0.35
C GLN A 301 -11.93 2.23 -0.19
N ALA A 302 -12.69 2.88 0.69
CA ALA A 302 -13.81 3.73 0.31
C ALA A 302 -13.38 5.05 -0.37
N LEU A 303 -12.27 5.67 0.05
CA LEU A 303 -11.83 6.96 -0.49
C LEU A 303 -11.02 6.83 -1.78
N PHE A 304 -10.23 5.77 -1.89
CA PHE A 304 -9.17 5.62 -2.90
C PHE A 304 -9.37 4.45 -3.85
N ALA A 305 -10.60 3.91 -3.92
CA ALA A 305 -11.01 3.05 -5.02
C ALA A 305 -10.72 3.75 -6.36
N GLU A 306 -9.86 3.14 -7.17
CA GLU A 306 -9.78 3.45 -8.59
C GLU A 306 -11.02 2.89 -9.23
N ASN A 307 -11.80 3.78 -9.85
CA ASN A 307 -13.03 3.36 -10.47
C ASN A 307 -12.69 2.43 -11.63
N PHE A 308 -12.95 1.14 -11.45
CA PHE A 308 -13.00 0.14 -12.53
C PHE A 308 -13.93 0.59 -13.69
N SER A 309 -14.80 1.58 -13.44
CA SER A 309 -15.58 2.28 -14.46
C SER A 309 -14.73 2.85 -15.59
N ASP A 310 -13.48 3.25 -15.36
CA ASP A 310 -12.63 3.81 -16.41
C ASP A 310 -12.11 2.77 -17.40
N LYS A 311 -12.11 1.46 -17.05
CA LYS A 311 -11.90 0.37 -18.01
C LYS A 311 -13.17 0.05 -18.79
N ILE A 312 -14.34 0.11 -18.16
CA ILE A 312 -15.64 -0.07 -18.83
C ILE A 312 -15.90 1.07 -19.83
N LYS A 313 -15.45 2.30 -19.53
CA LYS A 313 -15.51 3.47 -20.44
C LYS A 313 -14.86 3.25 -21.82
N ALA A 314 -13.95 2.29 -21.94
CA ALA A 314 -13.25 2.02 -23.20
C ALA A 314 -13.96 0.98 -24.08
N GLU A 315 -14.84 0.15 -23.51
CA GLU A 315 -15.58 -0.90 -24.24
C GLU A 315 -17.06 -0.54 -24.45
N GLU A 316 -17.63 0.32 -23.63
CA GLU A 316 -19.02 0.78 -23.74
C GLU A 316 -19.03 2.31 -23.73
N GLY A 317 -19.57 2.93 -24.79
CA GLY A 317 -19.67 4.38 -24.91
C GLY A 317 -20.28 5.08 -23.68
N LEU A 318 -20.16 6.42 -23.62
CA LEU A 318 -20.67 7.25 -22.54
C LEU A 318 -22.16 6.94 -22.27
N ARG A 319 -22.45 6.27 -21.14
CA ARG A 319 -23.81 5.94 -20.71
C ARG A 319 -24.46 7.22 -20.14
N ILE A 320 -25.58 7.64 -20.71
CA ILE A 320 -26.36 8.77 -20.20
C ILE A 320 -27.29 8.27 -19.09
N LEU A 321 -27.26 8.96 -17.95
CA LEU A 321 -28.22 8.80 -16.86
C LEU A 321 -29.20 9.97 -16.89
N SER A 322 -30.47 9.67 -16.67
CA SER A 322 -31.45 10.69 -16.34
C SER A 322 -31.02 11.44 -15.08
N PRO A 323 -31.39 12.72 -14.91
CA PRO A 323 -31.21 13.43 -13.63
C PRO A 323 -31.83 12.69 -12.43
N PHE A 324 -32.81 11.82 -12.69
CA PHE A 324 -33.49 10.99 -11.69
C PHE A 324 -33.49 9.53 -12.13
N GLU A 325 -33.02 8.64 -11.26
CA GLU A 325 -32.89 7.21 -11.54
C GLU A 325 -33.34 6.41 -10.32
N ASP A 326 -34.07 5.31 -10.53
CA ASP A 326 -34.30 4.33 -9.47
C ASP A 326 -33.03 3.48 -9.28
N ILE A 327 -32.61 3.35 -8.03
CA ILE A 327 -31.42 2.58 -7.67
C ILE A 327 -31.78 1.55 -6.61
N THR A 328 -31.11 0.40 -6.64
CA THR A 328 -31.20 -0.58 -5.56
C THR A 328 -30.13 -0.31 -4.53
N VAL A 329 -30.50 -0.06 -3.27
CA VAL A 329 -29.57 0.08 -2.16
C VAL A 329 -29.56 -1.22 -1.38
N PHE A 330 -28.38 -1.67 -0.95
CA PHE A 330 -28.21 -2.88 -0.15
C PHE A 330 -27.92 -2.49 1.29
N GLY A 331 -28.72 -3.01 2.21
CA GLY A 331 -28.52 -2.90 3.64
C GLY A 331 -27.98 -4.19 4.24
N ASP A 332 -27.95 -4.22 5.57
CA ASP A 332 -27.54 -5.40 6.34
C ASP A 332 -28.58 -6.53 6.24
N ASN A 333 -28.21 -7.72 6.69
CA ASN A 333 -29.07 -8.90 6.71
C ASN A 333 -29.68 -9.25 5.33
N LYS A 334 -28.94 -8.95 4.25
CA LYS A 334 -29.37 -9.13 2.85
C LYS A 334 -30.61 -8.31 2.48
N THR A 335 -30.92 -7.25 3.23
CA THR A 335 -31.97 -6.31 2.86
C THR A 335 -31.56 -5.53 1.61
N LYS A 336 -32.55 -5.20 0.78
CA LYS A 336 -32.37 -4.30 -0.35
C LYS A 336 -33.65 -3.52 -0.58
N GLU A 337 -33.51 -2.26 -0.96
CA GLU A 337 -34.63 -1.37 -1.23
C GLU A 337 -34.38 -0.63 -2.55
N GLU A 338 -35.38 -0.56 -3.40
CA GLU A 338 -35.33 0.25 -4.61
C GLU A 338 -35.89 1.63 -4.30
N VAL A 339 -35.09 2.67 -4.55
CA VAL A 339 -35.42 4.04 -4.16
C VAL A 339 -35.06 5.02 -5.28
N PRO A 340 -35.83 6.10 -5.45
CA PRO A 340 -35.52 7.13 -6.43
C PRO A 340 -34.33 7.96 -5.95
N ALA A 341 -33.34 8.15 -6.82
CA ALA A 341 -32.14 8.89 -6.54
C ALA A 341 -31.95 10.08 -7.50
N LEU A 342 -31.47 11.20 -6.96
CA LEU A 342 -31.10 12.38 -7.72
C LEU A 342 -29.62 12.29 -8.12
N MET A 343 -29.32 12.41 -9.42
CA MET A 343 -27.95 12.49 -9.92
C MET A 343 -27.40 13.91 -9.70
N ASN A 344 -26.91 14.20 -8.49
CA ASN A 344 -26.49 15.54 -8.08
C ASN A 344 -25.04 15.86 -8.47
N THR A 345 -24.87 16.46 -9.65
CA THR A 345 -23.55 16.91 -10.14
C THR A 345 -22.94 18.09 -9.37
N GLY A 346 -23.73 18.81 -8.55
CA GLY A 346 -23.23 19.88 -7.69
C GLY A 346 -22.48 19.37 -6.46
N ARG A 347 -22.81 18.16 -6.02
CA ARG A 347 -22.26 17.51 -4.82
C ARG A 347 -21.07 16.62 -5.16
N PHE A 348 -20.05 16.60 -4.31
CA PHE A 348 -18.87 15.74 -4.53
C PHE A 348 -19.11 14.29 -4.13
N ARG A 349 -19.65 14.06 -2.93
CA ARG A 349 -19.89 12.74 -2.34
C ARG A 349 -21.38 12.45 -2.29
N SER A 350 -21.83 11.24 -2.59
CA SER A 350 -23.23 10.86 -2.47
C SER A 350 -23.78 11.01 -1.04
N ALA A 351 -25.09 11.08 -0.91
CA ALA A 351 -25.76 11.17 0.38
C ALA A 351 -27.01 10.31 0.41
N ILE A 352 -27.35 9.87 1.61
CA ILE A 352 -28.49 9.02 1.92
C ILE A 352 -29.30 9.64 3.05
N ALA A 353 -30.62 9.57 2.93
CA ALA A 353 -31.55 9.99 3.96
C ALA A 353 -31.31 9.21 5.26
N SER A 354 -31.26 9.89 6.39
CA SER A 354 -31.04 9.25 7.69
C SER A 354 -32.08 8.18 7.99
N GLU A 355 -33.35 8.39 7.64
CA GLU A 355 -34.39 7.38 7.85
C GLU A 355 -34.20 6.14 6.96
N LEU A 356 -33.78 6.33 5.71
CA LEU A 356 -33.48 5.22 4.80
C LEU A 356 -32.26 4.42 5.30
N ALA A 357 -31.19 5.10 5.71
CA ALA A 357 -30.01 4.46 6.28
C ALA A 357 -30.35 3.64 7.54
N LYS A 358 -31.19 4.17 8.45
CA LYS A 358 -31.68 3.41 9.62
C LYS A 358 -32.47 2.18 9.23
N ARG A 359 -33.39 2.33 8.27
CA ARG A 359 -34.25 1.22 7.80
C ARG A 359 -33.45 0.09 7.18
N LEU A 360 -32.33 0.42 6.52
CA LEU A 360 -31.41 -0.53 5.91
C LEU A 360 -30.35 -1.09 6.89
N GLY A 361 -30.35 -0.68 8.16
CA GLY A 361 -29.37 -1.12 9.17
C GLY A 361 -28.03 -0.38 9.14
N LEU A 362 -27.78 0.49 8.17
CA LEU A 362 -26.47 1.06 7.84
C LEU A 362 -25.97 2.19 8.79
N ILE A 363 -26.51 2.30 10.01
CA ILE A 363 -26.10 3.33 11.01
C ILE A 363 -25.38 2.69 12.21
N GLU A 364 -25.01 1.41 12.12
CA GLU A 364 -24.21 0.81 13.18
C GLU A 364 -22.79 1.43 13.24
N LEU A 365 -22.14 1.32 14.41
CA LEU A 365 -20.78 1.82 14.62
C LEU A 365 -19.78 1.23 13.60
N ASP A 366 -20.05 0.03 13.11
CA ASP A 366 -19.21 -0.67 12.15
C ASP A 366 -19.31 -0.11 10.72
N ASP A 367 -20.40 0.59 10.38
CA ASP A 367 -20.64 1.21 9.07
C ASP A 367 -20.18 2.66 9.01
N LEU A 368 -20.00 3.29 10.18
CA LEU A 368 -19.48 4.65 10.30
C LEU A 368 -18.04 4.72 9.79
N LEU A 369 -17.82 5.53 8.77
CA LEU A 369 -16.50 5.79 8.20
C LEU A 369 -15.84 7.03 8.81
N TRP A 370 -16.55 8.15 8.95
CA TRP A 370 -16.11 9.36 9.68
C TRP A 370 -17.26 10.36 9.79
N TYR A 371 -17.02 11.52 10.41
CA TYR A 371 -17.95 12.65 10.40
C TYR A 371 -17.48 13.75 9.44
N GLN A 372 -18.36 14.20 8.55
CA GLN A 372 -18.09 15.28 7.61
C GLN A 372 -18.86 16.54 8.00
N GLN A 373 -18.23 17.71 7.87
CA GLN A 373 -18.94 18.98 7.98
C GLN A 373 -19.82 19.19 6.74
N GLU A 374 -21.13 19.27 6.93
CA GLU A 374 -22.12 19.46 5.87
C GLU A 374 -22.87 20.79 6.02
N LYS A 375 -23.04 21.49 4.90
CA LYS A 375 -23.61 22.85 4.90
C LYS A 375 -25.03 22.84 5.44
N GLY A 376 -25.23 23.48 6.60
CA GLY A 376 -26.52 23.60 7.27
C GLY A 376 -27.02 22.31 7.93
N GLU A 377 -26.17 21.31 8.14
CA GLU A 377 -26.46 20.15 9.01
C GLU A 377 -25.37 19.91 10.06
N GLY A 378 -24.24 20.63 10.00
CA GLY A 378 -23.15 20.47 10.97
C GLY A 378 -22.31 19.24 10.67
N LYS A 379 -21.76 18.59 11.70
CA LYS A 379 -21.05 17.32 11.54
C LYS A 379 -22.05 16.17 11.43
N VAL A 380 -22.07 15.55 10.26
CA VAL A 380 -22.94 14.41 9.94
C VAL A 380 -22.12 13.15 9.67
N PRO A 381 -22.63 11.96 9.99
CA PRO A 381 -21.90 10.73 9.76
C PRO A 381 -21.81 10.44 8.25
N VAL A 382 -20.71 9.83 7.84
CA VAL A 382 -20.52 9.23 6.53
C VAL A 382 -20.42 7.73 6.73
N ILE A 383 -21.24 6.99 6.00
CA ILE A 383 -21.37 5.53 6.14
C ILE A 383 -21.03 4.83 4.82
N GLU A 384 -20.59 3.59 4.88
CA GLU A 384 -20.43 2.77 3.68
C GLU A 384 -21.81 2.34 3.15
N VAL A 385 -22.09 2.60 1.87
CA VAL A 385 -23.34 2.19 1.22
C VAL A 385 -23.02 1.43 -0.05
N SER A 386 -23.52 0.20 -0.13
CA SER A 386 -23.54 -0.58 -1.36
C SER A 386 -24.84 -0.32 -2.11
N PHE A 387 -24.76 -0.01 -3.40
CA PHE A 387 -25.93 0.22 -4.25
C PHE A 387 -25.69 -0.27 -5.68
N LYS A 388 -26.77 -0.46 -6.43
CA LYS A 388 -26.78 -0.81 -7.84
C LYS A 388 -27.38 0.38 -8.61
N LEU A 389 -26.57 0.98 -9.47
CA LEU A 389 -26.99 2.00 -10.42
C LEU A 389 -26.95 1.38 -11.81
N ARG A 390 -28.12 1.20 -12.44
CA ARG A 390 -28.30 0.39 -13.66
C ARG A 390 -27.74 -1.03 -13.47
N ASP A 391 -26.74 -1.43 -14.24
CA ASP A 391 -26.13 -2.76 -14.17
C ASP A 391 -24.89 -2.81 -13.26
N GLN A 392 -24.47 -1.66 -12.73
CA GLN A 392 -23.23 -1.53 -11.99
C GLN A 392 -23.49 -1.50 -10.48
N ARG A 393 -23.00 -2.53 -9.78
CA ARG A 393 -22.92 -2.53 -8.32
C ARG A 393 -21.70 -1.73 -7.87
N ARG A 394 -21.91 -0.83 -6.92
CA ARG A 394 -20.89 0.08 -6.36
C ARG A 394 -21.00 0.12 -4.85
N THR A 395 -19.89 0.38 -4.19
CA THR A 395 -19.81 0.61 -2.74
C THR A 395 -19.08 1.94 -2.54
N SER A 396 -19.69 2.86 -1.79
CA SER A 396 -19.16 4.21 -1.61
C SER A 396 -19.55 4.78 -0.26
N GLY A 397 -18.72 5.68 0.27
CA GLY A 397 -19.04 6.40 1.50
C GLY A 397 -20.05 7.52 1.23
N MET A 398 -21.26 7.42 1.80
CA MET A 398 -22.34 8.39 1.65
C MET A 398 -22.57 9.22 2.91
N VAL A 399 -22.82 10.52 2.75
CA VAL A 399 -23.22 11.41 3.84
C VAL A 399 -24.63 11.06 4.30
N VAL A 400 -24.83 10.83 5.60
CA VAL A 400 -26.15 10.65 6.19
C VAL A 400 -26.78 12.02 6.42
N SER A 401 -27.81 12.36 5.66
CA SER A 401 -28.46 13.67 5.68
C SER A 401 -29.87 13.58 6.26
N MET A 402 -30.17 14.46 7.22
CA MET A 402 -31.52 14.65 7.76
C MET A 402 -32.39 15.46 6.81
N LYS A 403 -31.78 16.36 5.99
CA LYS A 403 -32.50 17.13 4.97
C LYS A 403 -33.14 16.24 3.92
N LEU A 404 -32.49 15.13 3.56
CA LEU A 404 -33.02 14.18 2.56
C LEU A 404 -34.23 13.39 3.04
N ASN A 405 -34.53 13.35 4.35
CA ASN A 405 -35.77 12.71 4.82
C ASN A 405 -37.03 13.45 4.31
N LYS A 406 -36.89 14.74 3.94
CA LYS A 406 -38.01 15.58 3.48
C LYS A 406 -38.05 15.75 1.96
N THR A 407 -37.12 15.13 1.23
CA THR A 407 -37.06 15.23 -0.22
C THR A 407 -37.74 14.05 -0.88
N LYS A 408 -38.16 14.21 -2.14
CA LYS A 408 -38.68 13.10 -2.96
C LYS A 408 -37.61 12.05 -3.28
N TYR A 409 -36.34 12.43 -3.19
CA TYR A 409 -35.19 11.59 -3.49
C TYR A 409 -34.43 11.33 -2.18
N PRO A 410 -34.63 10.16 -1.53
CA PRO A 410 -33.91 9.83 -0.30
C PRO A 410 -32.43 9.55 -0.55
N ILE A 411 -31.97 9.50 -1.80
CA ILE A 411 -30.55 9.42 -2.16
C ILE A 411 -30.19 10.50 -3.17
N GLU A 412 -29.02 11.10 -2.98
CA GLU A 412 -28.36 11.91 -3.99
C GLU A 412 -27.03 11.25 -4.38
N ILE A 413 -26.85 10.93 -5.67
CA ILE A 413 -25.60 10.40 -6.19
C ILE A 413 -24.70 11.55 -6.62
N GLY A 414 -23.58 11.73 -5.91
CA GLY A 414 -22.62 12.80 -6.13
C GLY A 414 -21.62 12.50 -7.24
N ARG A 415 -20.86 13.51 -7.67
CA ARG A 415 -19.87 13.41 -8.75
C ARG A 415 -18.87 12.26 -8.61
N ASN A 416 -18.49 11.87 -7.39
CA ASN A 416 -17.54 10.76 -7.20
C ASN A 416 -18.10 9.43 -7.71
N ASP A 417 -19.41 9.24 -7.57
CA ASP A 417 -20.13 8.02 -7.92
C ASP A 417 -20.76 8.08 -9.32
N LEU A 418 -20.99 9.30 -9.85
CA LEU A 418 -21.41 9.54 -11.24
C LEU A 418 -20.28 9.41 -12.29
N LYS A 419 -19.03 9.20 -11.87
CA LYS A 419 -17.92 8.97 -12.81
C LYS A 419 -18.22 7.76 -13.69
N GLY A 420 -18.20 7.98 -15.01
CA GLY A 420 -18.61 6.97 -15.99
C GLY A 420 -19.89 7.33 -16.74
N PHE A 421 -20.65 8.27 -16.20
CA PHE A 421 -21.95 8.65 -16.74
C PHE A 421 -21.97 10.12 -17.14
N LEU A 422 -22.74 10.44 -18.18
CA LEU A 422 -23.22 11.80 -18.43
C LEU A 422 -24.60 11.92 -17.80
N VAL A 423 -24.86 13.01 -17.08
CA VAL A 423 -26.20 13.29 -16.56
C VAL A 423 -26.89 14.21 -17.55
N GLY A 424 -27.98 13.75 -18.14
CA GLY A 424 -28.74 14.46 -19.16
C GLY A 424 -30.08 13.78 -19.40
N GLU A 425 -31.03 14.49 -19.99
CA GLU A 425 -32.28 13.87 -20.43
C GLU A 425 -31.96 12.93 -21.60
N ASN A 426 -32.51 11.71 -21.57
CA ASN A 426 -32.52 10.88 -22.77
C ASN A 426 -33.53 11.52 -23.72
N GLU A 427 -33.08 11.98 -24.90
CA GLU A 427 -33.98 12.30 -26.01
C GLU A 427 -34.78 11.06 -26.45
#